data_AF-A0A1I0ASC5-F1
#
_entry.id   AF-A0A1I0ASC5-F1
#
_cell.length_a   1.000
_cell.length_b   1.000
_cell.length_c   1.000
_cell.angle_alpha   90.00
_cell.angle_beta   90.00
_cell.angle_gamma   90.00
#
_symmetry.space_group_name_H-M   'P 1'
#
loop_
_entity.id
_entity.type
_entity.pdbx_description
1 polymer ?
#
loop_
_entity_poly.entity_id
_entity_poly.type
_entity_poly.pdbx_seq_one_letter_code
_entity_poly.pdbx_strand_id
1 'polypeptide(L)'
;MAQAGPGCGCIAPAICPLPASFFMTDDLKQEFDAARIRHLLFKSKLRSFLYGSDTAQGPIRDPEQCAMGHWITERALPAYGHLPETHELDRLHRLIHTEGGRLMDLHLAGQSDAATSGLGHINKLADDIVALLTTIEARLRAK
;
A
#
# COMPACT_ATOMS: atom_id res chain seq x y z
N MET A 1 -59.44 -20.18 -40.89
CA MET A 1 -59.41 -18.71 -41.10
C MET A 1 -58.33 -18.15 -40.20
N ALA A 2 -57.55 -17.18 -40.68
CA ALA A 2 -56.54 -16.50 -39.86
C ALA A 2 -57.18 -15.45 -38.92
N GLN A 3 -56.48 -15.07 -37.86
CA GLN A 3 -56.37 -13.70 -37.33
C GLN A 3 -55.23 -13.62 -36.30
N ALA A 4 -54.67 -12.43 -36.07
CA ALA A 4 -53.34 -12.26 -35.47
C ALA A 4 -53.22 -11.06 -34.52
N GLY A 5 -52.44 -11.22 -33.43
CA GLY A 5 -51.84 -10.17 -32.57
C GLY A 5 -52.78 -9.28 -31.75
N PRO A 6 -52.27 -8.36 -30.90
CA PRO A 6 -50.92 -8.18 -30.33
C PRO A 6 -50.86 -8.56 -28.81
N GLY A 7 -49.78 -8.41 -28.03
CA GLY A 7 -48.39 -8.04 -28.32
C GLY A 7 -47.75 -7.05 -27.31
N CYS A 8 -47.30 -7.50 -26.13
CA CYS A 8 -46.54 -6.72 -25.12
C CYS A 8 -45.71 -7.70 -24.24
N GLY A 9 -44.46 -7.46 -23.82
CA GLY A 9 -43.59 -6.30 -24.01
C GLY A 9 -42.45 -6.25 -22.97
N CYS A 10 -41.82 -7.39 -22.68
CA CYS A 10 -40.80 -7.48 -21.63
C CYS A 10 -39.43 -7.01 -22.15
N ILE A 11 -39.12 -5.72 -21.94
CA ILE A 11 -37.80 -5.16 -22.22
C ILE A 11 -36.84 -5.62 -21.11
N ALA A 12 -36.02 -6.63 -21.38
CA ALA A 12 -34.88 -6.94 -20.52
C ALA A 12 -33.85 -5.79 -20.62
N PRO A 13 -33.27 -5.31 -19.52
CA PRO A 13 -32.19 -4.34 -19.59
C PRO A 13 -30.99 -5.00 -20.26
N ALA A 14 -30.51 -4.40 -21.36
CA ALA A 14 -29.25 -4.81 -21.96
C ALA A 14 -28.13 -4.53 -20.96
N ILE A 15 -27.64 -5.58 -20.30
CA ILE A 15 -26.40 -5.53 -19.52
C ILE A 15 -25.28 -5.34 -20.55
N CYS A 16 -24.96 -4.09 -20.85
CA CYS A 16 -23.87 -3.74 -21.74
C CYS A 16 -22.57 -4.15 -21.03
N PRO A 17 -21.80 -5.13 -21.55
CA PRO A 17 -20.53 -5.48 -20.95
C PRO A 17 -19.58 -4.30 -21.15
N LEU A 18 -19.34 -3.54 -20.08
CA LEU A 18 -18.31 -2.50 -20.06
C LEU A 18 -16.98 -3.11 -20.52
N PRO A 19 -16.19 -2.39 -21.35
CA PRO A 19 -14.94 -2.92 -21.86
C PRO A 19 -14.00 -3.25 -20.70
N ALA A 20 -13.43 -4.46 -20.71
CA ALA A 20 -12.55 -4.96 -19.65
C ALA A 20 -11.39 -4.00 -19.30
N SER A 21 -10.96 -3.18 -20.27
CA SER A 21 -9.93 -2.15 -20.12
C SER A 21 -10.26 -1.04 -19.11
N PHE A 22 -11.54 -0.75 -18.84
CA PHE A 22 -11.93 0.29 -17.89
C PHE A 22 -11.71 -0.17 -16.44
N PHE A 23 -12.16 -1.38 -16.09
CA PHE A 23 -12.05 -1.94 -14.75
C PHE A 23 -10.58 -2.08 -14.27
N MET A 24 -9.68 -2.57 -15.13
CA MET A 24 -8.29 -2.86 -14.75
C MET A 24 -7.48 -1.61 -14.33
N THR A 25 -7.86 -0.40 -14.77
CA THR A 25 -7.13 0.82 -14.44
C THR A 25 -7.53 1.39 -13.08
N ASP A 26 -8.81 1.26 -12.72
CA ASP A 26 -9.34 1.66 -11.42
C ASP A 26 -8.86 0.69 -10.31
N ASP A 27 -8.84 -0.62 -10.59
CA ASP A 27 -8.26 -1.63 -9.70
C ASP A 27 -6.80 -1.31 -9.34
N LEU A 28 -5.99 -0.97 -10.35
CA LEU A 28 -4.59 -0.57 -10.17
C LEU A 28 -4.47 0.69 -9.31
N LYS A 29 -5.32 1.70 -9.54
CA LYS A 29 -5.33 2.92 -8.72
C LYS A 29 -5.63 2.60 -7.25
N GLN A 30 -6.69 1.82 -7.01
CA GLN A 30 -7.13 1.45 -5.67
C GLN A 30 -6.07 0.63 -4.93
N GLU A 31 -5.34 -0.25 -5.63
CA GLU A 31 -4.24 -1.03 -5.05
C GLU A 31 -3.10 -0.13 -4.55
N PHE A 32 -2.67 0.84 -5.35
CA PHE A 32 -1.58 1.76 -5.00
C PHE A 32 -2.00 2.79 -3.92
N ASP A 33 -3.25 3.26 -3.95
CA ASP A 33 -3.79 4.09 -2.86
C ASP A 33 -3.84 3.31 -1.53
N ALA A 34 -4.25 2.04 -1.56
CA ALA A 34 -4.21 1.17 -0.38
C ALA A 34 -2.79 0.94 0.14
N ALA A 35 -1.79 0.79 -0.75
CA ALA A 35 -0.38 0.71 -0.36
C ALA A 35 0.10 1.98 0.35
N ARG A 36 -0.24 3.17 -0.16
CA ARG A 36 0.07 4.46 0.49
C ARG A 36 -0.59 4.58 1.87
N ILE A 37 -1.85 4.16 2.01
CA ILE A 37 -2.57 4.18 3.30
C ILE A 37 -1.90 3.24 4.33
N ARG A 38 -1.52 2.02 3.92
CA ARG A 38 -0.77 1.08 4.80
C ARG A 38 0.55 1.69 5.28
N HIS A 39 1.25 2.41 4.39
CA HIS A 39 2.49 3.09 4.73
C HIS A 39 2.29 4.26 5.72
N LEU A 40 1.25 5.09 5.52
CA LEU A 40 0.90 6.16 6.47
C LEU A 40 0.53 5.61 7.85
N LEU A 41 -0.15 4.46 7.89
CA LEU A 41 -0.48 3.77 9.15
C LEU A 41 0.77 3.32 9.92
N PHE A 42 1.83 2.86 9.22
CA PHE A 42 3.13 2.57 9.85
C PHE A 42 3.75 3.83 10.49
N LYS A 43 3.83 4.96 9.76
CA LYS A 43 4.36 6.24 10.28
C LYS A 43 3.59 6.69 11.54
N SER A 44 2.27 6.51 11.55
CA SER A 44 1.41 6.84 12.70
C SER A 44 1.69 5.93 13.90
N LYS A 45 1.70 4.59 13.69
CA LYS A 45 1.96 3.60 14.75
C LYS A 45 3.31 3.79 15.44
N LEU A 46 4.39 3.95 14.66
CA LEU A 46 5.72 4.21 15.24
C LEU A 46 5.72 5.50 16.07
N ARG A 47 5.09 6.57 15.57
CA ARG A 47 5.00 7.85 16.29
C ARG A 47 4.20 7.71 17.58
N SER A 48 3.04 7.05 17.56
CA SER A 48 2.25 6.77 18.76
C SER A 48 3.04 5.99 19.80
N PHE A 49 3.80 4.97 19.39
CA PHE A 49 4.68 4.21 20.28
C PHE A 49 5.74 5.10 20.94
N LEU A 50 6.46 5.92 20.16
CA LEU A 50 7.52 6.81 20.69
C LEU A 50 7.00 7.92 21.62
N TYR A 51 5.69 8.19 21.61
CA TYR A 51 5.02 9.08 22.57
C TYR A 51 4.29 8.31 23.68
N GLY A 52 4.62 7.04 23.91
CA GLY A 52 4.16 6.25 25.06
C GLY A 52 2.78 5.60 24.91
N SER A 53 2.23 5.52 23.68
CA SER A 53 1.00 4.75 23.44
C SER A 53 1.29 3.25 23.35
N ASP A 54 0.45 2.41 23.96
CA ASP A 54 0.54 0.94 23.84
C ASP A 54 0.16 0.47 22.43
N THR A 55 1.13 0.55 21.52
CA THR A 55 1.00 0.20 20.11
C THR A 55 1.70 -1.13 19.86
N ALA A 56 1.00 -2.07 19.21
CA ALA A 56 1.53 -3.37 18.87
C ALA A 56 2.88 -3.29 18.14
N GLN A 57 3.94 -3.80 18.79
CA GLN A 57 5.32 -3.63 18.34
C GLN A 57 5.69 -4.47 17.12
N GLY A 58 5.13 -5.68 17.00
CA GLY A 58 5.46 -6.64 15.94
C GLY A 58 5.40 -6.02 14.54
N PRO A 59 4.26 -5.46 14.11
CA PRO A 59 4.11 -4.78 12.81
C PRO A 59 4.93 -3.49 12.62
N ILE A 60 5.68 -3.02 13.62
CA ILE A 60 6.64 -1.90 13.48
C ILE A 60 8.08 -2.44 13.38
N ARG A 61 8.41 -3.51 14.10
CA ARG A 61 9.74 -4.13 14.12
C ARG A 61 9.98 -5.12 12.97
N ASP A 62 8.94 -5.83 12.55
CA ASP A 62 9.02 -6.93 11.60
C ASP A 62 8.31 -6.56 10.27
N PRO A 63 9.04 -6.48 9.14
CA PRO A 63 8.44 -6.22 7.84
C PRO A 63 7.47 -7.33 7.40
N GLU A 64 7.65 -8.58 7.85
CA GLU A 64 6.78 -9.72 7.48
C GLU A 64 5.49 -9.78 8.34
N GLN A 65 5.37 -8.91 9.36
CA GLN A 65 4.11 -8.67 10.09
C GLN A 65 3.43 -7.35 9.66
N CYS A 66 4.02 -6.65 8.69
CA CYS A 66 3.51 -5.39 8.19
C CYS A 66 2.50 -5.62 7.05
N ALA A 67 1.33 -4.97 7.11
CA ALA A 67 0.32 -5.04 6.05
C ALA A 67 0.85 -4.56 4.68
N MET A 68 1.87 -3.69 4.67
CA MET A 68 2.57 -3.30 3.43
C MET A 68 3.54 -4.40 2.96
N GLY A 69 4.26 -5.04 3.89
CA GLY A 69 5.16 -6.16 3.59
C GLY A 69 4.45 -7.35 2.97
N HIS A 70 3.32 -7.77 3.54
CA HIS A 70 2.45 -8.80 2.93
C HIS A 70 2.08 -8.44 1.48
N TRP A 71 1.63 -7.21 1.22
CA TRP A 71 1.32 -6.76 -0.15
C TRP A 71 2.57 -6.70 -1.05
N ILE A 72 3.74 -6.34 -0.54
CA ILE A 72 4.98 -6.37 -1.32
C ILE A 72 5.32 -7.81 -1.73
N THR A 73 5.34 -8.74 -0.78
CA THR A 73 5.73 -10.15 -0.98
C THR A 73 4.70 -10.92 -1.81
N GLU A 74 3.41 -10.80 -1.51
CA GLU A 74 2.35 -11.63 -2.10
C GLU A 74 1.83 -11.06 -3.42
N ARG A 75 1.98 -9.75 -3.67
CA ARG A 75 1.35 -9.07 -4.81
C ARG A 75 2.32 -8.23 -5.63
N ALA A 76 3.08 -7.31 -5.02
CA ALA A 76 3.89 -6.37 -5.78
C ALA A 76 5.09 -7.03 -6.46
N LEU A 77 5.87 -7.84 -5.73
CA LEU A 77 7.03 -8.55 -6.29
C LEU A 77 6.63 -9.55 -7.39
N PRO A 78 5.61 -10.43 -7.22
CA PRO A 78 5.19 -11.37 -8.27
C PRO A 78 4.66 -10.69 -9.55
N ALA A 79 3.96 -9.56 -9.45
CA ALA A 79 3.34 -8.91 -10.61
C ALA A 79 4.21 -7.81 -11.25
N TYR A 80 4.95 -7.06 -10.42
CA TYR A 80 5.66 -5.85 -10.82
C TYR A 80 7.18 -5.96 -10.67
N GLY A 81 7.73 -7.05 -10.12
CA GLY A 81 9.18 -7.26 -9.95
C GLY A 81 10.03 -7.18 -11.23
N HIS A 82 9.41 -7.19 -12.41
CA HIS A 82 10.08 -6.83 -13.67
C HIS A 82 10.51 -5.35 -13.75
N LEU A 83 10.05 -4.51 -12.81
CA LEU A 83 10.45 -3.11 -12.62
C LEU A 83 11.48 -3.04 -11.48
N PRO A 84 12.67 -2.44 -11.69
CA PRO A 84 13.69 -2.33 -10.65
C PRO A 84 13.20 -1.50 -9.45
N GLU A 85 12.28 -0.55 -9.66
CA GLU A 85 11.67 0.23 -8.59
C GLU A 85 10.87 -0.63 -7.59
N THR A 86 10.32 -1.78 -8.02
CA THR A 86 9.60 -2.70 -7.11
C THR A 86 10.54 -3.46 -6.18
N HIS A 87 11.76 -3.77 -6.63
CA HIS A 87 12.78 -4.35 -5.75
C HIS A 87 13.36 -3.30 -4.79
N GLU A 88 13.53 -2.05 -5.24
CA GLU A 88 13.96 -0.96 -4.37
C GLU A 88 12.89 -0.62 -3.31
N LEU A 89 11.61 -0.76 -3.65
CA LEU A 89 10.50 -0.60 -2.70
C LEU A 89 10.57 -1.60 -1.53
N ASP A 90 10.83 -2.89 -1.81
CA ASP A 90 11.04 -3.89 -0.75
C ASP A 90 12.29 -3.58 0.08
N ARG A 91 13.39 -3.16 -0.57
CA ARG A 91 14.63 -2.78 0.12
C ARG A 91 14.42 -1.63 1.12
N LEU A 92 13.76 -0.55 0.69
CA LEU A 92 13.47 0.59 1.57
C LEU A 92 12.42 0.26 2.63
N HIS A 93 11.43 -0.58 2.31
CA HIS A 93 10.48 -1.10 3.29
C HIS A 93 11.18 -1.89 4.41
N ARG A 94 12.09 -2.81 4.09
CA ARG A 94 12.87 -3.54 5.10
C ARG A 94 13.75 -2.59 5.94
N LEU A 95 14.38 -1.60 5.29
CA LEU A 95 15.22 -0.60 5.98
C LEU A 95 14.43 0.28 6.95
N ILE A 96 13.23 0.77 6.59
CA ILE A 96 12.44 1.62 7.49
C ILE A 96 11.92 0.84 8.72
N HIS A 97 11.71 -0.48 8.59
CA HIS A 97 11.45 -1.36 9.74
C HIS A 97 12.69 -1.53 10.65
N THR A 98 13.89 -1.71 10.07
CA THR A 98 15.14 -1.76 10.84
C THR A 98 15.37 -0.47 11.65
N GLU A 99 15.26 0.69 10.99
CA GLU A 99 15.40 1.98 11.68
C GLU A 99 14.26 2.25 12.68
N GLY A 100 13.03 1.86 12.35
CA GLY A 100 11.88 1.95 13.25
C GLY A 100 12.12 1.17 14.55
N GLY A 101 12.56 -0.09 14.44
CA GLY A 101 12.96 -0.91 15.59
C GLY A 101 14.05 -0.25 16.44
N ARG A 102 15.09 0.31 15.81
CA ARG A 102 16.15 1.04 16.51
C ARG A 102 15.63 2.24 17.31
N LEU A 103 14.65 2.98 16.81
CA LEU A 103 14.03 4.08 17.57
C LEU A 103 13.18 3.55 18.73
N MET A 104 12.48 2.44 18.55
CA MET A 104 11.72 1.79 19.63
C MET A 104 12.65 1.31 20.76
N ASP A 105 13.83 0.77 20.41
CA ASP A 105 14.83 0.34 21.40
C ASP A 105 15.39 1.54 22.20
N LEU A 106 15.67 2.66 21.53
CA LEU A 106 16.05 3.92 22.22
C LEU A 106 14.97 4.39 23.19
N HIS A 107 13.70 4.38 22.78
CA HIS A 107 12.58 4.79 23.63
C HIS A 107 12.41 3.87 24.84
N LEU A 108 12.47 2.55 24.65
CA LEU A 108 12.42 1.56 25.73
C LEU A 108 13.62 1.65 26.69
N ALA A 109 14.77 2.11 26.20
CA ALA A 109 15.94 2.43 27.03
C ALA A 109 15.86 3.80 27.73
N GLY A 110 14.72 4.49 27.69
CA GLY A 110 14.50 5.82 28.29
C GLY A 110 15.09 6.99 27.51
N GLN A 111 15.68 6.76 26.32
CA GLN A 111 16.32 7.77 25.50
C GLN A 111 15.34 8.43 24.52
N SER A 112 14.20 8.92 25.04
CA SER A 112 13.08 9.44 24.24
C SER A 112 13.46 10.59 23.30
N ASP A 113 14.36 11.48 23.71
CA ASP A 113 14.84 12.59 22.88
C ASP A 113 15.66 12.10 21.68
N ALA A 114 16.49 11.08 21.88
CA ALA A 114 17.27 10.45 20.81
C ALA A 114 16.36 9.66 19.85
N ALA A 115 15.37 8.96 20.40
CA ALA A 115 14.37 8.23 19.62
C ALA A 115 13.52 9.16 18.74
N THR A 116 12.99 10.25 19.31
CA THR A 116 12.17 11.23 18.59
C THR A 116 12.99 12.04 17.58
N SER A 117 14.25 12.39 17.88
CA SER A 117 15.17 13.02 16.92
C SER A 117 15.40 12.16 15.67
N GLY A 118 15.35 10.83 15.81
CA GLY A 118 15.46 9.88 14.69
C GLY A 118 14.29 9.90 13.70
N LEU A 119 13.13 10.47 14.07
CA LEU A 119 11.95 10.53 13.19
C LEU A 119 12.20 11.30 11.89
N GLY A 120 13.16 12.22 11.85
CA GLY A 120 13.57 12.90 10.61
C GLY A 120 14.08 11.93 9.54
N HIS A 121 14.85 10.91 9.94
CA HIS A 121 15.35 9.89 9.01
C HIS A 121 14.24 8.96 8.52
N ILE A 122 13.35 8.53 9.44
CA ILE A 122 12.16 7.73 9.10
C ILE A 122 11.27 8.48 8.10
N ASN A 123 11.04 9.78 8.28
CA ASN A 123 10.25 10.56 7.35
C ASN A 123 10.87 10.57 5.94
N LYS A 124 12.19 10.70 5.82
CA LYS A 124 12.86 10.63 4.51
C LYS A 124 12.65 9.27 3.83
N LEU A 125 12.95 8.17 4.52
CA LEU A 125 12.74 6.81 3.99
C LEU A 125 11.29 6.57 3.57
N ALA A 126 10.34 7.10 4.34
CA ALA A 126 8.92 7.03 4.04
C ALA A 126 8.53 7.81 2.77
N ASP A 127 9.10 9.00 2.59
CA ASP A 127 8.79 9.83 1.42
C ASP A 127 9.44 9.25 0.16
N ASP A 128 10.64 8.64 0.28
CA ASP A 128 11.29 7.84 -0.78
C ASP A 128 10.43 6.61 -1.18
N ILE A 129 9.82 5.91 -0.22
CA ILE A 129 8.86 4.81 -0.47
C ILE A 129 7.62 5.29 -1.26
N VAL A 130 7.06 6.45 -0.90
CA VAL A 130 5.90 7.03 -1.60
C VAL A 130 6.26 7.48 -3.02
N ALA A 131 7.49 7.96 -3.24
CA ALA A 131 8.01 8.26 -4.57
C ALA A 131 8.09 6.98 -5.43
N LEU A 132 8.64 5.88 -4.91
CA LEU A 132 8.71 4.60 -5.62
C LEU A 132 7.32 4.05 -5.98
N LEU A 133 6.36 4.06 -5.05
CA LEU A 133 4.96 3.69 -5.34
C LEU A 133 4.40 4.48 -6.52
N THR A 134 4.68 5.78 -6.57
CA THR A 134 4.21 6.69 -7.64
C THR A 134 4.90 6.41 -8.98
N THR A 135 6.20 6.11 -8.99
CA THR A 135 6.94 5.71 -10.19
C THR A 135 6.45 4.37 -10.75
N ILE A 136 6.23 3.37 -9.90
CA ILE A 136 5.73 2.06 -10.30
C ILE A 136 4.32 2.19 -10.91
N GLU A 137 3.40 2.89 -10.22
CA GLU A 137 2.03 3.14 -10.72
C GLU A 137 2.04 3.85 -12.09
N ALA A 138 2.91 4.85 -12.26
CA ALA A 138 3.06 5.56 -13.53
C ALA A 138 3.60 4.66 -14.65
N ARG A 139 4.61 3.82 -14.38
CA ARG A 139 5.14 2.85 -15.36
C ARG A 139 4.12 1.79 -15.77
N LEU A 140 3.24 1.38 -14.86
CA LEU A 140 2.19 0.41 -15.13
C LEU A 140 1.04 1.00 -15.95
N ARG A 141 0.74 2.29 -15.81
CA ARG A 141 -0.24 3.02 -16.65
C ARG A 141 0.28 3.45 -18.03
N ALA A 142 1.60 3.46 -18.22
CA ALA A 142 2.24 3.84 -19.48
C ALA A 142 2.47 2.66 -20.44
N LYS A 143 1.93 1.47 -20.11
CA LYS A 143 1.88 0.27 -20.94
C LYS A 143 0.49 0.09 -21.53
#